data_AF-A0A412KDF1-F1
#
_entry.id   AF-A0A412KDF1-F1
#
_cell.length_a   1.000
_cell.length_b   1.000
_cell.length_c   1.000
_cell.angle_alpha   90.00
_cell.angle_beta   90.00
_cell.angle_gamma   90.00
#
_symmetry.space_group_name_H-M   'P 1'
#
loop_
_entity.id
_entity.type
_entity.pdbx_description
1 polymer ?
#
loop_
_entity_poly.entity_id
_entity_poly.type
_entity_poly.pdbx_seq_one_letter_code
_entity_poly.pdbx_strand_id
1 'polypeptide(L)'
;MNTNRGRKRRTEHERDSIREFNALVREHSEDALQNILRLSKYADDENIRLKASTWIAEKLVGRNYSVANEERLIEHNNELTVHLVTVGEQYTPTEQEKQDIHKAEQGQEFSKPDDFENWETEDNDWGNDVYDAD
;
A
#
# COMPACT_ATOMS: atom_id res chain seq x y z
N MET A 1 -10.18 -49.28 21.35
CA MET A 1 -11.32 -48.44 20.90
C MET A 1 -10.79 -47.51 19.82
N ASN A 2 -11.25 -47.68 18.58
CA ASN A 2 -10.63 -47.05 17.39
C ASN A 2 -11.10 -45.58 17.25
N THR A 3 -10.18 -44.63 17.36
CA THR A 3 -10.41 -43.20 17.16
C THR A 3 -10.07 -42.80 15.73
N ASN A 4 -11.00 -43.00 14.79
CA ASN A 4 -10.86 -42.49 13.42
C ASN A 4 -11.02 -40.96 13.41
N ARG A 5 -9.91 -40.22 13.59
CA ARG A 5 -9.80 -38.77 13.40
C ARG A 5 -9.60 -38.43 11.92
N GLY A 6 -10.62 -38.64 11.09
CA GLY A 6 -10.63 -38.27 9.67
C GLY A 6 -11.93 -37.60 9.25
N ARG A 7 -11.89 -36.75 8.21
CA ARG A 7 -13.11 -36.16 7.63
C ARG A 7 -14.06 -37.28 7.20
N LYS A 8 -15.33 -37.21 7.64
CA LYS A 8 -16.38 -38.14 7.26
C LYS A 8 -16.44 -38.24 5.73
N ARG A 9 -16.46 -39.47 5.19
CA ARG A 9 -16.65 -39.68 3.75
C ARG A 9 -18.04 -39.17 3.38
N ARG A 10 -18.10 -38.33 2.33
CA ARG A 10 -19.36 -37.78 1.84
C ARG A 10 -20.25 -38.88 1.31
N THR A 11 -21.55 -38.79 1.58
CA THR A 11 -22.55 -39.69 1.00
C THR A 11 -22.75 -39.36 -0.48
N GLU A 12 -23.34 -40.27 -1.26
CA GLU A 12 -23.60 -40.04 -2.69
C GLU A 12 -24.52 -38.83 -2.90
N HIS A 13 -25.58 -38.72 -2.09
CA HIS A 13 -26.48 -37.58 -2.06
C HIS A 13 -25.77 -36.24 -1.78
N GLU A 14 -24.84 -36.19 -0.82
CA GLU A 14 -24.04 -34.99 -0.54
C GLU A 14 -23.16 -34.58 -1.73
N ARG A 15 -22.73 -35.53 -2.57
CA ARG A 15 -21.93 -35.22 -3.76
C ARG A 15 -22.80 -34.66 -4.88
N ASP A 16 -24.01 -35.18 -5.02
CA ASP A 16 -24.97 -34.72 -6.02
C ASP A 16 -25.49 -33.32 -5.69
N SER A 17 -25.85 -33.05 -4.43
CA SER A 17 -26.24 -31.69 -4.00
C SER A 17 -25.13 -30.66 -4.21
N ILE A 18 -23.86 -31.05 -4.01
CA ILE A 18 -22.71 -30.17 -4.28
C ILE A 18 -22.53 -29.94 -5.78
N ARG A 19 -22.79 -30.94 -6.61
CA ARG A 19 -22.73 -30.80 -8.07
C ARG A 19 -23.82 -29.86 -8.57
N GLU A 20 -25.05 -30.02 -8.09
CA GLU A 20 -26.19 -29.15 -8.39
C GLU A 20 -25.93 -27.71 -7.94
N PHE A 21 -25.43 -27.52 -6.71
CA PHE A 21 -25.05 -26.21 -6.22
C PHE A 21 -23.97 -25.55 -7.09
N ASN A 22 -22.93 -26.29 -7.46
CA ASN A 22 -21.87 -25.75 -8.32
C ASN A 22 -22.38 -25.41 -9.74
N ALA A 23 -23.36 -26.16 -10.26
CA ALA A 23 -23.99 -25.86 -11.53
C ALA A 23 -24.77 -24.54 -11.45
N LEU A 24 -25.60 -24.37 -10.42
CA LEU A 24 -26.35 -23.13 -10.16
C LEU A 24 -25.43 -21.94 -9.94
N VAL A 25 -24.33 -22.11 -9.20
CA VAL A 25 -23.33 -21.05 -9.00
C VAL A 25 -22.70 -20.63 -10.33
N ARG A 26 -22.39 -21.58 -11.21
CA ARG A 26 -21.85 -21.24 -12.55
C ARG A 26 -22.88 -20.52 -13.39
N GLU A 27 -24.11 -21.01 -13.42
CA GLU A 27 -25.20 -20.43 -14.19
C GLU A 27 -25.49 -18.98 -13.78
N HIS A 28 -25.57 -18.70 -12.48
CA HIS A 28 -25.90 -17.37 -11.97
C HIS A 28 -24.67 -16.50 -11.65
N SER A 29 -23.46 -16.98 -11.91
CA SER A 29 -22.24 -16.23 -11.59
C SER A 29 -22.13 -14.91 -12.33
N GLU A 30 -22.59 -14.87 -13.58
CA GLU A 30 -22.56 -13.66 -14.41
C GLU A 30 -23.54 -12.60 -13.89
N ASP A 31 -24.79 -12.99 -13.64
CA ASP A 31 -25.81 -12.11 -13.06
C ASP A 31 -25.40 -11.57 -11.69
N ALA A 32 -24.80 -12.43 -10.86
CA ALA A 32 -24.29 -12.02 -9.55
C ALA A 32 -23.18 -10.98 -9.69
N LEU A 33 -22.27 -11.14 -10.66
CA LEU A 33 -21.21 -10.16 -10.93
C LEU A 33 -21.79 -8.83 -11.40
N GLN A 34 -22.74 -8.86 -12.33
CA GLN A 34 -23.40 -7.65 -12.83
C GLN A 34 -24.12 -6.89 -11.72
N ASN A 35 -24.76 -7.62 -10.79
CA ASN A 35 -25.39 -7.02 -9.62
C ASN A 35 -24.39 -6.37 -8.67
N ILE A 36 -23.26 -7.03 -8.39
CA ILE A 36 -22.19 -6.45 -7.56
C ILE A 36 -21.65 -5.17 -8.19
N LEU A 37 -21.43 -5.17 -9.51
CA LEU A 37 -20.97 -3.98 -10.25
C LEU A 37 -22.02 -2.84 -10.23
N ARG A 38 -23.31 -3.20 -10.24
CA ARG A 38 -24.38 -2.21 -10.12
C ARG A 38 -24.41 -1.61 -8.71
N LEU A 39 -24.26 -2.43 -7.67
CA LEU A 39 -24.22 -1.98 -6.28
C LEU A 39 -23.02 -1.07 -6.00
N SER A 40 -21.85 -1.35 -6.59
CA SER A 40 -20.67 -0.49 -6.43
C SER A 40 -20.82 0.90 -7.05
N LYS A 41 -21.77 1.09 -7.96
CA LYS A 41 -22.01 2.39 -8.62
C LYS A 41 -23.26 3.11 -8.12
N TYR A 42 -24.32 2.37 -7.84
CA TYR A 42 -25.67 2.94 -7.68
C TYR A 42 -26.37 2.52 -6.38
N ALA A 43 -25.71 1.81 -5.46
CA ALA A 43 -26.33 1.54 -4.16
C ALA A 43 -26.53 2.85 -3.39
N ASP A 44 -27.70 3.03 -2.77
CA ASP A 44 -28.00 4.22 -1.96
C ASP A 44 -27.16 4.24 -0.66
N ASP A 45 -26.93 3.08 -0.05
CA ASP A 45 -26.09 2.91 1.13
C ASP A 45 -24.60 2.90 0.76
N GLU A 46 -23.86 3.85 1.34
CA GLU A 46 -22.42 3.99 1.18
C GLU A 46 -21.65 2.75 1.64
N ASN A 47 -22.08 2.09 2.72
CA ASN A 47 -21.42 0.88 3.21
C ASN A 47 -21.52 -0.27 2.21
N ILE A 48 -22.67 -0.40 1.55
CA ILE A 48 -22.90 -1.42 0.52
C ILE A 48 -22.03 -1.13 -0.70
N ARG A 49 -21.96 0.14 -1.11
CA ARG A 49 -21.11 0.60 -2.21
C ARG A 49 -19.63 0.33 -1.94
N LEU A 50 -19.14 0.66 -0.75
CA LEU A 50 -17.77 0.38 -0.33
C LEU A 50 -17.46 -1.12 -0.35
N LYS A 51 -18.31 -1.95 0.27
CA LYS A 51 -18.11 -3.42 0.28
C LYS A 51 -18.08 -4.03 -1.12
N ALA A 52 -18.96 -3.58 -2.01
CA ALA A 52 -18.99 -4.04 -3.39
C ALA A 52 -17.71 -3.64 -4.14
N SER A 53 -17.26 -2.39 -4.00
CA SER A 53 -16.02 -1.89 -4.59
C SER A 53 -14.78 -2.62 -4.08
N THR A 54 -14.69 -2.85 -2.77
CA THR A 54 -13.59 -3.61 -2.15
C THR A 54 -13.55 -5.04 -2.67
N TRP A 55 -14.71 -5.71 -2.73
CA TRP A 55 -14.78 -7.08 -3.26
C TRP A 55 -14.29 -7.15 -4.71
N ILE A 56 -14.67 -6.19 -5.57
CA ILE A 56 -14.19 -6.12 -6.96
C ILE A 56 -12.67 -5.94 -6.99
N ALA A 57 -12.12 -5.02 -6.18
CA ALA A 57 -10.69 -4.76 -6.11
C ALA A 57 -9.90 -6.00 -5.66
N GLU A 58 -10.39 -6.73 -4.65
CA GLU A 58 -9.79 -7.99 -4.17
C GLU A 58 -9.73 -9.07 -5.27
N LYS A 59 -10.74 -9.12 -6.15
CA LYS A 59 -10.79 -10.10 -7.25
C LYS A 59 -9.89 -9.72 -8.42
N LEU A 60 -9.75 -8.43 -8.73
CA LEU A 60 -8.96 -7.95 -9.87
C LEU A 60 -7.46 -7.86 -9.56
N VAL A 61 -7.11 -7.31 -8.41
CA VAL A 61 -5.70 -7.04 -8.05
C VAL A 61 -5.09 -8.21 -7.24
N GLY A 62 -5.94 -9.15 -6.79
CA GLY A 62 -5.55 -10.31 -6.01
C GLY A 62 -5.47 -10.02 -4.51
N ARG A 63 -5.38 -11.08 -3.68
CA ARG A 63 -5.41 -11.00 -2.20
C ARG A 63 -4.26 -10.20 -1.56
N ASN A 64 -3.30 -9.74 -2.37
CA ASN A 64 -2.18 -8.94 -1.93
C ASN A 64 -2.43 -7.44 -2.09
N TYR A 65 -3.57 -7.05 -2.67
CA TYR A 65 -4.01 -5.66 -2.67
C TYR A 65 -4.54 -5.30 -1.29
N SER A 66 -3.62 -4.81 -0.45
CA SER A 66 -4.00 -3.99 0.68
C SER A 66 -4.17 -2.58 0.14
N VAL A 67 -5.39 -2.04 0.15
CA VAL A 67 -5.52 -0.61 0.41
C VAL A 67 -4.73 -0.40 1.69
N ALA A 68 -3.78 0.53 1.67
CA ALA A 68 -2.86 0.75 2.77
C ALA A 68 -3.63 0.88 4.10
N ASN A 69 -3.80 -0.21 4.83
CA ASN A 69 -4.11 -0.16 6.24
C ASN A 69 -2.82 0.38 6.83
N GLU A 70 -2.87 1.57 7.39
CA GLU A 70 -1.71 2.27 7.97
C GLU A 70 -0.92 1.34 8.93
N GLU A 71 -1.59 0.41 9.59
CA GLU A 71 -0.98 -0.63 10.44
C GLU A 71 -0.04 -1.60 9.70
N ARG A 72 -0.33 -1.97 8.43
CA ARG A 72 0.53 -2.88 7.65
C ARG A 72 1.73 -2.20 7.01
N LEU A 73 1.69 -0.88 6.83
CA LEU A 73 2.86 -0.11 6.40
C LEU A 73 3.92 -0.06 7.51
N ILE A 74 3.48 -0.02 8.77
CA ILE A 74 4.37 0.02 9.94
C ILE A 74 5.11 -1.32 10.14
N GLU A 75 4.50 -2.46 9.79
CA GLU A 75 5.15 -3.78 9.86
C GLU A 75 6.22 -4.01 8.77
N HIS A 76 6.20 -3.24 7.67
CA HIS A 76 7.16 -3.36 6.56
C HIS A 76 8.31 -2.34 6.60
N ASN A 77 8.63 -1.82 7.78
CA ASN A 77 9.90 -1.19 8.10
C ASN A 77 10.88 -2.32 8.49
N ASN A 78 11.99 -2.61 7.81
CA ASN A 78 13.10 -1.69 7.57
C ASN A 78 14.15 -2.36 6.65
N GLU A 79 14.09 -2.20 5.34
CA GLU A 79 15.29 -2.21 4.49
C GLU A 79 14.93 -1.75 3.08
N LEU A 80 14.86 -0.43 2.92
CA LEU A 80 14.70 0.19 1.61
C LEU A 80 16.09 0.40 1.02
N THR A 81 16.60 -0.59 0.28
CA THR A 81 17.91 -0.49 -0.39
C THR A 81 17.78 0.37 -1.65
N VAL A 82 18.16 1.66 -1.55
CA VAL A 82 18.19 2.55 -2.72
C VAL A 82 19.51 2.36 -3.46
N HIS A 83 19.45 1.86 -4.69
CA HIS A 83 20.59 1.84 -5.60
C HIS A 83 20.54 3.06 -6.53
N LEU A 84 21.36 4.07 -6.25
CA LEU A 84 21.51 5.26 -7.09
C LEU A 84 22.50 4.95 -8.22
N VAL A 85 22.03 5.02 -9.47
CA VAL A 85 22.88 4.98 -10.67
C VAL A 85 22.93 6.41 -11.21
N THR A 86 24.09 7.06 -11.12
CA THR A 86 24.29 8.39 -11.67
C THR A 86 24.40 8.30 -13.19
N VAL A 87 23.65 9.14 -13.90
CA VAL A 87 23.70 9.27 -15.37
C VAL A 87 24.12 10.71 -15.67
N GLY A 88 25.34 10.89 -16.19
CA GLY A 88 25.90 12.22 -16.48
C GLY A 88 27.43 12.22 -16.57
N GLU A 89 28.01 13.38 -16.85
CA GLU A 89 29.46 13.59 -16.82
C GLU A 89 29.99 13.38 -15.40
N GLN A 90 31.14 12.69 -15.29
CA GLN A 90 31.78 12.46 -13.99
C GLN A 90 32.25 13.82 -13.44
N TYR A 91 31.62 14.25 -12.36
CA TYR A 91 32.06 15.43 -11.64
C TYR A 91 33.50 15.25 -11.16
N THR A 92 34.40 16.12 -11.61
CA THR A 92 35.78 16.20 -11.09
C THR A 92 35.84 17.36 -10.10
N PRO A 93 35.95 17.09 -8.78
CA PRO A 93 36.01 18.16 -7.79
C PRO A 93 37.25 19.02 -7.98
N THR A 94 37.07 20.32 -7.81
CA THR A 94 38.15 21.31 -7.78
C THR A 94 39.01 21.11 -6.51
N GLU A 95 40.27 21.55 -6.51
CA GLU A 95 41.18 21.34 -5.35
C GLU A 95 40.64 21.97 -4.04
N GLN A 96 39.90 23.07 -4.14
CA GLN A 96 39.22 23.71 -3.01
C GLN A 96 38.14 22.80 -2.40
N GLU A 97 37.32 22.20 -3.27
CA GLU A 97 36.21 21.34 -2.87
C GLU A 97 36.69 20.01 -2.27
N LYS A 98 37.83 19.49 -2.75
CA LYS A 98 38.46 18.31 -2.13
C LYS A 98 38.85 18.58 -0.68
N GLN A 99 39.37 19.77 -0.39
CA GLN A 99 39.72 20.16 0.98
C GLN A 99 38.48 20.32 1.84
N ASP A 100 37.40 20.86 1.27
CA ASP A 100 36.14 21.06 1.99
C ASP A 100 35.41 19.73 2.25
N ILE A 101 35.36 18.82 1.27
CA ILE A 101 34.87 17.44 1.47
C ILE A 101 35.67 16.74 2.56
N HIS A 102 37.00 16.85 2.55
CA HIS A 102 37.86 16.22 3.55
C HIS A 102 37.62 16.76 4.97
N LYS A 103 37.36 18.06 5.12
CA LYS A 103 36.99 18.66 6.41
C LYS A 103 35.63 18.16 6.89
N ALA A 104 34.65 18.03 5.98
CA ALA A 104 33.32 17.50 6.28
C ALA A 104 33.39 16.03 6.75
N GLU A 105 34.19 15.19 6.08
CA GLU A 105 34.39 13.79 6.45
C GLU A 105 35.06 13.62 7.83
N GLN A 106 35.91 14.56 8.23
CA GLN A 106 36.54 14.58 9.55
C GLN A 106 35.67 15.21 10.64
N GLY A 107 34.45 15.65 10.30
CA GLY A 107 33.53 16.30 11.25
C GLY A 107 34.05 17.63 11.78
N GLN A 108 34.93 18.31 11.04
CA GLN A 108 35.38 19.66 11.40
C GLN A 108 34.29 20.66 11.02
N GLU A 109 33.95 21.56 11.95
CA GLU A 109 32.98 22.61 11.70
C GLU A 109 33.48 23.55 10.59
N PHE A 110 32.64 23.75 9.58
CA PHE A 110 32.85 24.81 8.61
C PHE A 110 32.68 26.16 9.31
N SER A 111 33.63 27.08 9.10
CA SER A 111 33.31 28.49 9.31
C SER A 111 32.18 28.83 8.35
N LYS A 112 30.97 29.10 8.89
CA LYS A 112 29.84 29.55 8.08
C LYS A 112 30.35 30.70 7.19
N PRO A 113 30.09 30.68 5.87
CA PRO A 113 30.33 31.86 5.05
C PRO A 113 29.62 33.06 5.70
N ASP A 114 30.26 34.22 5.72
CA ASP A 114 29.67 35.44 6.32
C ASP A 114 28.32 35.82 5.66
N ASP A 115 28.04 35.29 4.45
CA ASP A 115 26.80 35.46 3.70
C ASP A 115 25.76 34.33 3.91
N PHE A 116 25.94 33.47 4.93
CA PHE A 116 24.92 32.47 5.26
C PHE A 116 23.79 33.14 6.06
N GLU A 117 22.71 33.53 5.36
CA GLU A 117 21.48 33.99 6.00
C GLU A 117 21.06 33.00 7.10
N ASN A 118 20.78 33.52 8.28
CA ASN A 118 20.33 32.74 9.41
C ASN A 118 18.89 32.28 9.14
N TRP A 119 18.71 31.06 8.62
CA TRP A 119 17.39 30.43 8.44
C TRP A 119 16.69 30.06 9.76
N GLU A 120 17.27 30.39 10.91
CA GLU A 120 16.59 30.28 12.19
C GLU A 120 15.78 31.53 12.47
N THR A 121 14.50 31.50 12.08
CA THR A 121 13.31 31.68 12.95
C THR A 121 12.13 32.21 12.16
N GLU A 122 11.30 31.30 11.64
CA GLU A 122 9.83 31.37 11.73
C GLU A 122 9.27 30.03 11.20
N ASP A 123 9.70 28.93 11.84
CA ASP A 123 8.90 27.70 11.85
C ASP A 123 7.60 28.03 12.59
N ASN A 124 6.56 28.46 11.89
CA ASN A 124 5.18 28.49 12.40
C ASN A 124 4.09 28.63 11.32
N ASP A 125 4.38 28.39 10.04
CA ASP A 125 3.32 28.40 8.99
C ASP A 125 3.12 27.03 8.31
N TRP A 126 3.57 25.95 8.96
CA TRP A 126 3.25 24.57 8.60
C TRP A 126 2.17 23.97 9.51
N GLY A 127 1.11 24.74 9.78
CA GLY A 127 0.03 24.26 10.63
C GLY A 127 -1.16 25.20 10.74
N ASN A 128 -1.97 25.31 9.67
CA ASN A 128 -3.43 25.47 9.87
C ASN A 128 -4.34 25.14 8.68
N ASP A 129 -3.86 24.49 7.63
CA ASP A 129 -4.65 24.11 6.45
C ASP A 129 -5.32 22.72 6.61
N VAL A 130 -5.77 22.42 7.82
CA VAL A 130 -6.55 21.23 8.18
C VAL A 130 -7.99 21.64 8.56
N TYR A 131 -8.88 21.53 7.57
CA TYR A 131 -10.35 21.57 7.53
C TYR A 131 -11.09 22.89 7.83
N ASP A 132 -11.48 23.60 6.77
CA ASP A 132 -12.77 24.29 6.75
C ASP A 132 -13.86 23.21 6.60
N ALA A 133 -14.70 23.09 7.63
CA ALA A 133 -15.90 22.28 7.59
C ALA A 133 -17.03 23.09 6.94
N ASP A 134 -17.31 22.81 5.66
CA ASP A 134 -18.59 23.11 5.01
C ASP A 134 -19.48 21.86 4.99
#